data_AF-A0A821HX40-F1
#
_entry.id   AF-A0A821HX40-F1
#
_cell.length_a   1.000
_cell.length_b   1.000
_cell.length_c   1.000
_cell.angle_alpha   90.00
_cell.angle_beta   90.00
_cell.angle_gamma   90.00
#
_symmetry.space_group_name_H-M   'P 1'
#
loop_
_entity.id
_entity.type
_entity.pdbx_description
1 polymer ?
#
loop_
_entity_poly.entity_id
_entity_poly.type
_entity_poly.pdbx_seq_one_letter_code
_entity_poly.pdbx_strand_id
1 'polypeptide(L)'
;ESVEDNLPPLKLPILGQNKGIEGDSNSCYMDATIFCMFAYSNVFDSLLNVETEKKPLKQLQKLLRENIVHVLRSKIGFVERDALYHLRTQLSKATGDSTFKDVEKDPTEFLRALEGLFNFAPLKTIAPDQPPNATASNITTNIMWEMFDANPNNLLSTNIASIFLNSLSEIPAKLATIPPFLILVAPRHTRSERSYRYIIPDRQIALDNRIVQLVCLKCQLTNHNPDRANDFYSCDSCFARESPSLITPDTDAKIVCYCSTCLSNLHRDLGKELINHNARRIPVEKHKLNLFAVLCIEVAHYVAFVKCQKQQDQHEWLFFDSMSDRIHNEKNIPLVDRVPDFEKWIETAGKDKYFFPDLDDLRKQARPSSQKFSENDMRRLRLFRDGAFFFYENSSVNYQ
;
A
#
# COMPACT_ATOMS: atom_id res chain seq x y z
N GLU A 1 -21.40 12.55 -24.24
CA GLU A 1 -21.63 12.51 -22.78
C GLU A 1 -20.27 12.33 -22.14
N SER A 2 -19.84 13.33 -21.35
CA SER A 2 -18.62 13.25 -20.55
C SER A 2 -18.77 12.06 -19.61
N VAL A 3 -17.73 11.21 -19.53
CA VAL A 3 -17.62 10.25 -18.42
C VAL A 3 -17.30 11.09 -17.18
N GLU A 4 -18.33 11.75 -16.65
CA GLU A 4 -18.32 12.41 -15.36
C GLU A 4 -18.31 11.34 -14.28
N ASP A 5 -17.35 11.50 -13.36
CA ASP A 5 -17.00 10.70 -12.20
C ASP A 5 -16.51 9.27 -12.45
N ASN A 6 -15.27 9.03 -12.00
CA ASN A 6 -14.76 7.67 -11.80
C ASN A 6 -15.77 6.91 -10.95
N LEU A 7 -16.18 5.72 -11.41
CA LEU A 7 -17.04 4.88 -10.58
C LEU A 7 -16.38 4.69 -9.21
N PRO A 8 -17.12 4.84 -8.11
CA PRO A 8 -16.57 4.62 -6.79
C PRO A 8 -16.07 3.17 -6.69
N PRO A 9 -15.14 2.88 -5.77
CA PRO A 9 -14.71 1.52 -5.52
C PRO A 9 -15.89 0.56 -5.30
N LEU A 10 -15.70 -0.71 -5.67
CA LEU A 10 -16.74 -1.72 -5.52
C LEU A 10 -17.16 -1.81 -4.05
N LYS A 11 -18.46 -1.63 -3.80
CA LYS A 11 -19.05 -1.79 -2.45
C LYS A 11 -19.37 -3.24 -2.09
N LEU A 12 -19.44 -4.10 -3.10
CA LEU A 12 -19.80 -5.50 -2.98
C LEU A 12 -18.78 -6.34 -3.75
N PRO A 13 -18.48 -7.56 -3.29
CA PRO A 13 -17.49 -8.40 -3.93
C PRO A 13 -17.96 -8.89 -5.31
N ILE A 14 -17.10 -8.77 -6.31
CA ILE A 14 -17.24 -9.46 -7.61
C ILE A 14 -16.68 -10.88 -7.47
N LEU A 15 -17.52 -11.91 -7.57
CA LEU A 15 -17.14 -13.29 -7.26
C LEU A 15 -17.35 -14.24 -8.44
N GLY A 16 -16.52 -15.28 -8.49
CA GLY A 16 -16.58 -16.38 -9.44
C GLY A 16 -15.59 -16.25 -10.60
N GLN A 17 -15.72 -17.18 -11.54
CA GLN A 17 -14.98 -17.16 -12.80
C GLN A 17 -15.42 -15.98 -13.67
N ASN A 18 -14.52 -15.53 -14.55
CA ASN A 18 -14.73 -14.35 -15.39
C ASN A 18 -15.06 -13.11 -14.54
N LYS A 19 -14.33 -12.93 -13.44
CA LYS A 19 -14.32 -11.71 -12.63
C LYS A 19 -12.88 -11.24 -12.43
N GLY A 20 -12.71 -9.92 -12.29
CA GLY A 20 -11.41 -9.28 -12.23
C GLY A 20 -10.85 -8.98 -13.62
N ILE A 21 -9.55 -9.16 -13.78
CA ILE A 21 -8.83 -8.85 -15.02
C ILE A 21 -8.38 -10.15 -15.68
N GLU A 22 -8.74 -10.34 -16.95
CA GLU A 22 -8.29 -11.48 -17.74
C GLU A 22 -6.81 -11.32 -18.11
N GLY A 23 -5.97 -12.25 -17.64
CA GLY A 23 -4.55 -12.24 -17.94
C GLY A 23 -4.24 -12.78 -19.34
N ASP A 24 -3.16 -12.29 -19.95
CA ASP A 24 -2.62 -12.78 -21.22
C ASP A 24 -1.12 -12.46 -21.35
N SER A 25 -0.35 -13.34 -22.00
CA SER A 25 1.04 -13.05 -22.41
C SER A 25 1.93 -12.43 -21.32
N ASN A 26 2.08 -13.10 -20.18
CA ASN A 26 2.88 -12.67 -19.02
C ASN A 26 2.39 -11.35 -18.36
N SER A 27 1.09 -11.03 -18.43
CA SER A 27 0.53 -9.82 -17.84
C SER A 27 0.30 -9.86 -16.33
N CYS A 28 0.43 -11.00 -15.65
CA CYS A 28 -0.05 -11.18 -14.27
C CYS A 28 0.53 -10.15 -13.28
N TYR A 29 1.75 -9.66 -13.49
CA TYR A 29 2.35 -8.59 -12.69
C TYR A 29 1.53 -7.29 -12.75
N MET A 30 0.96 -6.97 -13.91
CA MET A 30 0.15 -5.78 -14.14
C MET A 30 -1.30 -6.02 -13.72
N ASP A 31 -1.87 -7.19 -14.07
CA ASP A 31 -3.26 -7.55 -13.76
C ASP A 31 -3.50 -7.50 -12.24
N ALA A 32 -2.66 -8.21 -11.48
CA ALA A 32 -2.81 -8.31 -10.04
C ALA A 32 -2.48 -6.98 -9.34
N THR A 33 -1.54 -6.19 -9.86
CA THR A 33 -1.22 -4.86 -9.32
C THR A 33 -2.37 -3.87 -9.52
N ILE A 34 -2.94 -3.81 -10.72
CA ILE A 34 -4.10 -2.96 -11.01
C ILE A 34 -5.30 -3.39 -10.15
N PHE A 35 -5.52 -4.69 -10.00
CA PHE A 35 -6.59 -5.21 -9.15
C PHE A 35 -6.40 -4.78 -7.69
N CYS A 36 -5.18 -4.89 -7.14
CA CYS A 36 -4.86 -4.38 -5.80
C CYS A 36 -5.13 -2.88 -5.68
N MET A 37 -4.68 -2.07 -6.65
CA MET A 37 -4.79 -0.61 -6.58
C MET A 37 -6.23 -0.10 -6.71
N PHE A 38 -7.02 -0.65 -7.62
CA PHE A 38 -8.25 0.00 -8.08
C PHE A 38 -9.55 -0.74 -7.79
N ALA A 39 -9.54 -2.05 -7.50
CA ALA A 39 -10.80 -2.80 -7.39
C ALA A 39 -11.69 -2.30 -6.23
N TYR A 40 -11.10 -2.13 -5.04
CA TYR A 40 -11.80 -1.83 -3.79
C TYR A 40 -11.25 -0.61 -3.01
N SER A 41 -10.27 0.10 -3.57
CA SER A 41 -9.73 1.34 -2.99
C SER A 41 -9.74 2.48 -4.03
N ASN A 42 -9.91 3.72 -3.58
CA ASN A 42 -9.82 4.93 -4.39
C ASN A 42 -8.55 5.75 -4.11
N VAL A 43 -7.65 5.29 -3.23
CA VAL A 43 -6.46 6.07 -2.83
C VAL A 43 -5.48 6.34 -3.98
N PHE A 44 -5.67 5.65 -5.12
CA PHE A 44 -4.93 5.85 -6.36
C PHE A 44 -5.72 6.63 -7.42
N ASP A 45 -6.96 7.06 -7.18
CA ASP A 45 -7.82 7.65 -8.21
C ASP A 45 -7.30 9.01 -8.70
N SER A 46 -6.48 9.70 -7.92
CA SER A 46 -5.79 10.91 -8.36
C SER A 46 -4.84 10.63 -9.54
N LEU A 47 -4.30 9.42 -9.67
CA LEU A 47 -3.54 8.98 -10.86
C LEU A 47 -4.38 9.03 -12.14
N LEU A 48 -5.68 8.74 -12.04
CA LEU A 48 -6.60 8.68 -13.18
C LEU A 48 -6.99 10.06 -13.70
N ASN A 49 -6.68 11.12 -12.95
CA ASN A 49 -7.11 12.49 -13.21
C ASN A 49 -5.94 13.49 -13.27
N VAL A 50 -4.68 13.03 -13.30
CA VAL A 50 -3.51 13.89 -13.49
C VAL A 50 -3.61 14.65 -14.81
N GLU A 51 -3.61 15.98 -14.74
CA GLU A 51 -3.59 16.84 -15.92
C GLU A 51 -2.23 16.75 -16.63
N THR A 52 -2.25 16.53 -17.94
CA THR A 52 -1.03 16.44 -18.75
C THR A 52 -1.32 16.81 -20.18
N GLU A 53 -0.51 17.64 -20.83
CA GLU A 53 -0.69 17.98 -22.26
C GLU A 53 -0.09 16.94 -23.22
N LYS A 54 0.67 15.97 -22.69
CA LYS A 54 1.32 14.95 -23.52
C LYS A 54 0.28 13.94 -24.01
N LYS A 55 -0.01 13.95 -25.31
CA LYS A 55 -0.98 13.04 -25.95
C LYS A 55 -0.80 11.54 -25.60
N PRO A 56 0.42 10.96 -25.58
CA PRO A 56 0.61 9.57 -25.16
C PRO A 56 0.18 9.30 -23.72
N LEU A 57 0.42 10.26 -22.80
CA LEU A 57 0.02 10.15 -21.40
C LEU A 57 -1.50 10.29 -21.24
N LYS A 58 -2.13 11.26 -21.93
CA LYS A 58 -3.60 11.37 -21.98
C LYS A 58 -4.23 10.04 -22.45
N GLN A 59 -3.66 9.42 -23.47
CA GLN A 59 -4.17 8.15 -24.00
C GLN A 59 -3.96 6.98 -23.02
N LEU A 60 -2.79 6.87 -22.40
CA LEU A 60 -2.49 5.86 -21.39
C LEU A 60 -3.45 5.97 -20.19
N GLN A 61 -3.62 7.19 -19.66
CA GLN A 61 -4.52 7.47 -18.55
C GLN A 61 -5.98 7.18 -18.92
N LYS A 62 -6.41 7.58 -20.13
CA LYS A 62 -7.75 7.28 -20.65
C LYS A 62 -8.01 5.77 -20.69
N LEU A 63 -7.08 4.97 -21.20
CA LEU A 63 -7.20 3.51 -21.23
C LEU A 63 -7.29 2.92 -19.82
N LEU A 64 -6.43 3.37 -18.91
CA LEU A 64 -6.48 2.90 -17.52
C LEU A 64 -7.83 3.25 -16.87
N ARG A 65 -8.29 4.49 -17.03
CA ARG A 65 -9.52 4.99 -16.41
C ARG A 65 -10.77 4.35 -16.99
N GLU A 66 -10.96 4.45 -18.31
CA GLU A 66 -12.23 4.14 -18.97
C GLU A 66 -12.35 2.66 -19.37
N ASN A 67 -11.25 2.05 -19.83
CA ASN A 67 -11.30 0.67 -20.33
C ASN A 67 -10.99 -0.37 -19.25
N ILE A 68 -10.34 0.02 -18.15
CA ILE A 68 -9.90 -0.90 -17.11
C ILE A 68 -10.60 -0.59 -15.79
N VAL A 69 -10.30 0.55 -15.14
CA VAL A 69 -10.83 0.85 -13.79
C VAL A 69 -12.35 0.98 -13.80
N HIS A 70 -12.93 1.72 -14.75
CA HIS A 70 -14.38 1.85 -14.88
C HIS A 70 -15.05 0.48 -15.12
N VAL A 71 -14.51 -0.33 -16.03
CA VAL A 71 -15.07 -1.67 -16.32
C VAL A 71 -14.93 -2.60 -15.12
N LEU A 72 -13.79 -2.59 -14.44
CA LEU A 72 -13.52 -3.37 -13.24
C LEU A 72 -14.49 -3.02 -12.10
N ARG A 73 -14.79 -1.72 -11.92
CA ARG A 73 -15.73 -1.23 -10.89
C ARG A 73 -17.20 -1.25 -11.33
N SER A 74 -17.48 -1.61 -12.58
CA SER A 74 -18.84 -1.76 -13.07
C SER A 74 -19.51 -3.01 -12.49
N LYS A 75 -20.83 -3.14 -12.67
CA LYS A 75 -21.59 -4.35 -12.31
C LYS A 75 -21.09 -5.62 -13.02
N ILE A 76 -20.41 -5.47 -14.16
CA ILE A 76 -19.84 -6.60 -14.91
C ILE A 76 -18.62 -7.14 -14.15
N GLY A 77 -17.74 -6.25 -13.68
CA GLY A 77 -16.57 -6.63 -12.88
C GLY A 77 -15.61 -7.57 -13.61
N PHE A 78 -15.51 -7.46 -14.94
CA PHE A 78 -14.67 -8.30 -15.79
C PHE A 78 -14.03 -7.45 -16.88
N VAL A 79 -12.70 -7.37 -16.87
CA VAL A 79 -11.91 -6.64 -17.86
C VAL A 79 -11.28 -7.66 -18.81
N GLU A 80 -11.58 -7.54 -20.10
CA GLU A 80 -11.02 -8.41 -21.13
C GLU A 80 -9.55 -8.10 -21.41
N ARG A 81 -8.79 -9.14 -21.79
CA ARG A 81 -7.34 -9.05 -22.04
C ARG A 81 -6.93 -7.96 -23.04
N ASP A 82 -7.79 -7.65 -24.00
CA ASP A 82 -7.54 -6.62 -25.02
C ASP A 82 -7.35 -5.23 -24.39
N ALA A 83 -8.05 -4.93 -23.30
CA ALA A 83 -7.88 -3.65 -22.60
C ALA A 83 -6.46 -3.52 -22.03
N LEU A 84 -5.94 -4.61 -21.43
CA LEU A 84 -4.58 -4.67 -20.90
C LEU A 84 -3.53 -4.65 -22.01
N TYR A 85 -3.75 -5.36 -23.11
CA TYR A 85 -2.85 -5.32 -24.26
C TYR A 85 -2.70 -3.89 -24.83
N HIS A 86 -3.81 -3.16 -24.95
CA HIS A 86 -3.77 -1.75 -25.37
C HIS A 86 -3.06 -0.86 -24.36
N LEU A 87 -3.29 -1.08 -23.05
CA LEU A 87 -2.58 -0.36 -21.99
C LEU A 87 -1.08 -0.59 -22.08
N ARG A 88 -0.63 -1.85 -22.16
CA ARG A 88 0.79 -2.24 -22.29
C ARG A 88 1.44 -1.64 -23.53
N THR A 89 0.72 -1.63 -24.64
CA THR A 89 1.20 -1.03 -25.90
C THR A 89 1.40 0.49 -25.76
N GLN A 90 0.49 1.19 -25.08
CA GLN A 90 0.65 2.63 -24.85
C GLN A 90 1.71 2.92 -23.79
N LEU A 91 1.82 2.11 -22.75
CA LEU A 91 2.85 2.22 -21.72
C LEU A 91 4.24 2.07 -22.34
N SER A 92 4.40 1.08 -23.23
CA SER A 92 5.64 0.89 -24.00
C SER A 92 6.02 2.11 -24.83
N LYS A 93 5.05 2.74 -25.50
CA LYS A 93 5.28 3.99 -26.25
C LYS A 93 5.63 5.17 -25.34
N ALA A 94 4.97 5.28 -24.19
CA ALA A 94 5.15 6.38 -23.25
C ALA A 94 6.49 6.31 -22.51
N THR A 95 6.96 5.11 -22.19
CA THR A 95 8.25 4.85 -21.52
C THR A 95 9.42 4.70 -22.50
N GLY A 96 9.16 4.34 -23.76
CA GLY A 96 10.19 3.94 -24.72
C GLY A 96 10.73 2.51 -24.48
N ASP A 97 10.17 1.77 -23.53
CA ASP A 97 10.56 0.39 -23.22
C ASP A 97 9.62 -0.60 -23.94
N SER A 98 10.14 -1.28 -24.97
CA SER A 98 9.41 -2.28 -25.74
C SER A 98 9.00 -3.50 -24.90
N THR A 99 9.72 -3.80 -23.82
CA THR A 99 9.52 -5.01 -23.03
C THR A 99 8.21 -4.98 -22.22
N PHE A 100 7.59 -3.82 -22.02
CA PHE A 100 6.25 -3.74 -21.42
C PHE A 100 5.18 -4.47 -22.23
N LYS A 101 5.36 -4.69 -23.54
CA LYS A 101 4.32 -5.24 -24.42
C LYS A 101 4.06 -6.73 -24.19
N ASP A 102 5.10 -7.54 -23.99
CA ASP A 102 5.03 -9.01 -24.02
C ASP A 102 5.98 -9.73 -23.04
N VAL A 103 6.90 -9.01 -22.40
CA VAL A 103 7.83 -9.59 -21.41
C VAL A 103 7.23 -9.56 -20.01
N GLU A 104 7.46 -10.63 -19.24
CA GLU A 104 7.17 -10.67 -17.81
C GLU A 104 8.06 -9.67 -17.06
N LYS A 105 7.45 -8.78 -16.28
CA LYS A 105 8.15 -7.76 -15.49
C LYS A 105 7.83 -7.88 -14.01
N ASP A 106 8.57 -7.15 -13.20
CA ASP A 106 8.25 -6.95 -11.80
C ASP A 106 7.19 -5.83 -11.62
N PRO A 107 6.23 -5.94 -10.68
CA PRO A 107 5.31 -4.86 -10.34
C PRO A 107 6.02 -3.54 -10.02
N THR A 108 7.24 -3.59 -9.47
CA THR A 108 8.08 -2.41 -9.21
C THR A 108 8.33 -1.62 -10.50
N GLU A 109 8.62 -2.28 -11.63
CA GLU A 109 8.85 -1.60 -12.91
C GLU A 109 7.60 -0.88 -13.40
N PHE A 110 6.43 -1.50 -13.25
CA PHE A 110 5.15 -0.87 -13.60
C PHE A 110 4.85 0.33 -12.70
N LEU A 111 5.00 0.18 -11.38
CA LEU A 111 4.77 1.26 -10.42
C LEU A 111 5.73 2.43 -10.64
N ARG A 112 7.02 2.17 -10.91
CA ARG A 112 8.01 3.21 -11.27
C ARG A 112 7.68 3.91 -12.59
N ALA A 113 7.14 3.19 -13.56
CA ALA A 113 6.67 3.80 -14.80
C ALA A 113 5.48 4.75 -14.53
N LEU A 114 4.52 4.35 -13.69
CA LEU A 114 3.42 5.24 -13.29
C LEU A 114 3.93 6.47 -12.52
N GLU A 115 4.86 6.26 -11.58
CA GLU A 115 5.52 7.32 -10.82
C GLU A 115 6.16 8.36 -11.75
N GLY A 116 7.03 7.93 -12.67
CA GLY A 116 7.77 8.82 -13.56
C GLY A 116 6.92 9.49 -14.65
N LEU A 117 5.92 8.78 -15.18
CA LEU A 117 5.08 9.32 -16.26
C LEU A 117 4.06 10.35 -15.75
N PHE A 118 3.51 10.13 -14.55
CA PHE A 118 2.45 10.98 -13.98
C PHE A 118 2.92 11.85 -12.82
N ASN A 119 4.21 11.81 -12.46
CA ASN A 119 4.74 12.42 -11.25
C ASN A 119 3.95 11.98 -9.99
N PHE A 120 3.51 10.72 -9.99
CA PHE A 120 2.62 10.16 -8.98
C PHE A 120 3.45 9.53 -7.86
N ALA A 121 3.91 10.37 -6.92
CA ALA A 121 4.85 10.00 -5.88
C ALA A 121 4.40 10.51 -4.49
N PRO A 122 3.34 9.93 -3.90
CA PRO A 122 2.74 10.42 -2.65
C PRO A 122 3.58 10.13 -1.40
N LEU A 123 4.57 9.23 -1.48
CA LEU A 123 5.45 8.92 -0.35
C LEU A 123 6.59 9.93 -0.28
N LYS A 124 6.52 10.86 0.67
CA LYS A 124 7.57 11.86 0.92
C LYS A 124 8.47 11.41 2.07
N THR A 125 9.77 11.28 1.81
CA THR A 125 10.76 10.84 2.79
C THR A 125 11.85 11.89 2.98
N ILE A 126 12.40 11.98 4.19
CA ILE A 126 13.48 12.90 4.55
C ILE A 126 14.52 12.17 5.41
N ALA A 127 15.79 12.56 5.30
CA ALA A 127 16.82 12.08 6.22
C ALA A 127 16.50 12.51 7.67
N PRO A 128 16.82 11.68 8.68
CA PRO A 128 16.62 12.02 10.08
C PRO A 128 17.40 13.28 10.47
N ASP A 129 16.87 13.99 11.47
CA ASP A 129 17.54 15.10 12.16
C ASP A 129 18.00 16.26 11.26
N GLN A 130 17.43 16.38 10.06
CA GLN A 130 17.67 17.53 9.20
C GLN A 130 16.93 18.77 9.73
N PRO A 131 17.58 19.95 9.71
CA PRO A 131 16.91 21.19 10.06
C PRO A 131 15.81 21.52 9.04
N PRO A 132 14.76 22.25 9.45
CA PRO A 132 13.53 22.45 8.67
C PRO A 132 13.74 23.36 7.45
N ASN A 133 14.83 24.12 7.44
CA ASN A 133 15.27 24.92 6.31
C ASN A 133 15.98 24.08 5.25
N ALA A 134 15.99 22.75 5.40
CA ALA A 134 16.22 21.82 4.32
C ALA A 134 15.30 22.22 3.17
N THR A 135 15.91 22.84 2.16
CA THR A 135 15.25 23.20 0.92
C THR A 135 14.50 21.99 0.37
N ALA A 136 13.49 22.20 -0.49
CA ALA A 136 12.75 21.13 -1.17
C ALA A 136 13.67 20.04 -1.81
N SER A 137 14.96 20.36 -2.01
CA SER A 137 16.04 19.47 -2.39
C SER A 137 16.28 18.24 -1.50
N ASN A 138 15.83 18.22 -0.24
CA ASN A 138 16.14 17.11 0.68
C ASN A 138 14.96 16.15 0.90
N ILE A 139 13.82 16.39 0.26
CA ILE A 139 12.68 15.47 0.25
C ILE A 139 12.82 14.57 -0.96
N THR A 140 12.79 13.26 -0.73
CA THR A 140 12.64 12.28 -1.81
C THR A 140 11.17 11.87 -1.90
N THR A 141 10.67 11.76 -3.13
CA THR A 141 9.31 11.30 -3.41
C THR A 141 9.37 9.95 -4.08
N ASN A 142 8.53 9.01 -3.66
CA ASN A 142 8.40 7.69 -4.28
C ASN A 142 6.93 7.25 -4.32
N ILE A 143 6.62 6.21 -5.11
CA ILE A 143 5.31 5.53 -5.05
C ILE A 143 5.27 4.39 -4.02
N MET A 144 6.43 3.82 -3.69
CA MET A 144 6.57 2.66 -2.82
C MET A 144 7.85 2.74 -1.98
N TRP A 145 7.91 1.92 -0.94
CA TRP A 145 9.11 1.71 -0.13
C TRP A 145 9.67 0.32 -0.39
N GLU A 146 10.83 0.26 -1.04
CA GLU A 146 11.59 -0.97 -1.22
C GLU A 146 12.41 -1.26 0.03
N MET A 147 12.00 -2.27 0.80
CA MET A 147 12.64 -2.56 2.09
C MET A 147 13.95 -3.32 1.91
N PHE A 148 14.91 -2.99 2.77
CA PHE A 148 16.15 -3.72 2.93
C PHE A 148 16.13 -4.46 4.27
N ASP A 149 16.36 -5.78 4.26
CA ASP A 149 16.58 -6.55 5.47
C ASP A 149 17.46 -7.77 5.17
N ALA A 150 18.59 -7.87 5.87
CA ALA A 150 19.53 -8.98 5.77
C ALA A 150 19.09 -10.21 6.60
N ASN A 151 17.98 -10.13 7.36
CA ASN A 151 17.56 -11.11 8.36
C ASN A 151 18.75 -11.67 9.15
N PRO A 152 19.52 -10.82 9.86
CA PRO A 152 20.79 -11.22 10.47
C PRO A 152 20.63 -12.37 11.48
N ASN A 153 19.44 -12.52 12.06
CA ASN A 153 19.11 -13.54 13.04
C ASN A 153 18.56 -14.85 12.42
N ASN A 154 18.52 -14.97 11.08
CA ASN A 154 17.95 -16.11 10.35
C ASN A 154 16.57 -16.54 10.87
N LEU A 155 15.71 -15.55 11.19
CA LEU A 155 14.37 -15.83 11.70
C LEU A 155 13.54 -16.52 10.60
N LEU A 156 12.80 -17.55 11.00
CA LEU A 156 11.90 -18.27 10.10
C LEU A 156 10.79 -17.35 9.57
N SER A 157 10.22 -16.54 10.46
CA SER A 157 9.08 -15.67 10.19
C SER A 157 9.20 -14.34 10.92
N THR A 158 8.62 -13.28 10.35
CA THR A 158 8.48 -11.99 11.02
C THR A 158 7.28 -11.22 10.48
N ASN A 159 6.92 -10.14 11.16
CA ASN A 159 5.89 -9.20 10.72
C ASN A 159 6.47 -8.21 9.70
N ILE A 160 5.66 -7.82 8.72
CA ILE A 160 6.10 -6.85 7.70
C ILE A 160 6.40 -5.47 8.30
N ALA A 161 5.69 -5.07 9.36
CA ALA A 161 5.98 -3.83 10.10
C ALA A 161 7.37 -3.88 10.77
N SER A 162 7.81 -5.05 11.23
CA SER A 162 9.15 -5.22 11.81
C SER A 162 10.24 -5.07 10.74
N ILE A 163 10.03 -5.67 9.56
CA ILE A 163 10.94 -5.50 8.40
C ILE A 163 11.01 -4.02 8.01
N PHE A 164 9.87 -3.33 8.00
CA PHE A 164 9.81 -1.91 7.67
C PHE A 164 10.60 -1.05 8.68
N LEU A 165 10.44 -1.28 9.98
CA LEU A 165 11.18 -0.59 11.03
C LEU A 165 12.69 -0.87 10.97
N ASN A 166 13.09 -2.10 10.65
CA ASN A 166 14.49 -2.46 10.43
C ASN A 166 15.05 -1.71 9.21
N SER A 167 14.31 -1.69 8.11
CA SER A 167 14.70 -0.99 6.88
C SER A 167 14.89 0.51 7.09
N LEU A 168 14.07 1.16 7.93
CA LEU A 168 14.22 2.57 8.30
C LEU A 168 15.48 2.84 9.14
N SER A 169 15.98 1.82 9.85
CA SER A 169 17.20 1.92 10.66
C SER A 169 18.45 1.77 9.79
N GLU A 170 18.41 0.89 8.78
CA GLU A 170 19.50 0.65 7.82
C GLU A 170 19.62 1.76 6.77
N ILE A 171 18.49 2.29 6.29
CA ILE A 171 18.40 3.44 5.40
C ILE A 171 17.77 4.57 6.21
N PRO A 172 18.58 5.40 6.90
CA PRO A 172 18.05 6.39 7.83
C PRO A 172 17.18 7.37 7.08
N ALA A 173 15.87 7.22 7.23
CA ALA A 173 14.86 8.05 6.60
C ALA A 173 13.56 8.01 7.43
N LYS A 174 12.77 9.07 7.34
CA LYS A 174 11.43 9.17 7.94
C LYS A 174 10.45 9.71 6.93
N LEU A 175 9.17 9.39 7.12
CA LEU A 175 8.09 9.99 6.36
C LEU A 175 7.96 11.46 6.76
N ALA A 176 7.98 12.36 5.78
CA ALA A 176 7.82 13.80 6.01
C ALA A 176 6.36 14.19 6.27
N THR A 177 5.42 13.38 5.78
CA THR A 177 3.96 13.54 5.94
C THR A 177 3.32 12.17 6.05
N ILE A 178 2.08 12.08 6.54
CA ILE A 178 1.33 10.83 6.49
C ILE A 178 0.84 10.63 5.05
N PRO A 179 1.28 9.58 4.35
CA PRO A 179 0.86 9.39 2.97
C PRO A 179 -0.59 8.86 2.92
N PRO A 180 -1.33 9.11 1.83
CA PRO A 180 -2.66 8.52 1.62
C PRO A 180 -2.60 6.99 1.55
N PHE A 181 -1.49 6.43 1.05
CA PHE A 181 -1.20 5.00 1.06
C PHE A 181 0.30 4.74 1.21
N LEU A 182 0.66 3.50 1.56
CA LEU A 182 2.03 3.02 1.64
C LEU A 182 2.10 1.63 1.01
N ILE A 183 2.94 1.47 -0.02
CA ILE A 183 3.27 0.17 -0.61
C ILE A 183 4.62 -0.25 -0.05
N LEU A 184 4.64 -1.34 0.72
CA LEU A 184 5.87 -1.94 1.21
C LEU A 184 6.26 -3.11 0.31
N VAL A 185 7.45 -3.05 -0.29
CA VAL A 185 8.02 -4.15 -1.09
C VAL A 185 8.96 -4.97 -0.21
N ALA A 186 8.62 -6.23 0.01
CA ALA A 186 9.40 -7.13 0.84
C ALA A 186 10.80 -7.41 0.24
N PRO A 187 11.84 -7.51 1.07
CA PRO A 187 13.20 -7.76 0.61
C PRO A 187 13.29 -9.16 -0.01
N ARG A 188 13.60 -9.20 -1.31
CA ARG A 188 13.85 -10.43 -2.07
C ARG A 188 15.14 -10.26 -2.85
N HIS A 189 16.07 -11.20 -2.68
CA HIS A 189 17.37 -11.17 -3.38
C HIS A 189 17.26 -11.72 -4.81
N THR A 190 16.37 -12.70 -5.01
CA THR A 190 15.97 -13.22 -6.33
C THR A 190 14.49 -13.65 -6.29
N ARG A 191 13.91 -14.09 -7.41
CA ARG A 191 12.52 -14.61 -7.45
C ARG A 191 12.31 -15.78 -6.46
N SER A 192 13.35 -16.56 -6.17
CA SER A 192 13.31 -17.73 -5.28
C SER A 192 13.95 -17.52 -3.91
N GLU A 193 14.87 -16.57 -3.75
CA GLU A 193 15.58 -16.30 -2.50
C GLU A 193 14.95 -15.15 -1.73
N ARG A 194 14.48 -15.46 -0.53
CA ARG A 194 13.71 -14.57 0.34
C ARG A 194 14.48 -14.40 1.65
N SER A 195 14.59 -13.19 2.17
CA SER A 195 15.25 -12.95 3.46
C SER A 195 14.53 -13.67 4.60
N TYR A 196 13.20 -13.74 4.53
CA TYR A 196 12.35 -14.49 5.45
C TYR A 196 11.58 -15.57 4.72
N ARG A 197 11.42 -16.74 5.34
CA ARG A 197 10.60 -17.81 4.74
C ARG A 197 9.12 -17.47 4.76
N TYR A 198 8.68 -16.80 5.83
CA TYR A 198 7.31 -16.33 6.00
C TYR A 198 7.28 -14.89 6.50
N ILE A 199 6.34 -14.12 5.96
CA ILE A 199 6.07 -12.74 6.35
C ILE A 199 4.61 -12.67 6.77
N ILE A 200 4.37 -12.18 7.99
CA ILE A 200 3.03 -11.94 8.53
C ILE A 200 2.60 -10.54 8.11
N PRO A 201 1.51 -10.39 7.33
CA PRO A 201 0.92 -9.08 7.06
C PRO A 201 0.35 -8.50 8.35
N ASP A 202 0.81 -7.32 8.76
CA ASP A 202 0.18 -6.58 9.87
C ASP A 202 -1.14 -5.99 9.39
N ARG A 203 -2.21 -6.10 10.20
CA ARG A 203 -3.51 -5.49 9.85
C ARG A 203 -3.42 -3.97 9.75
N GLN A 204 -2.61 -3.40 10.63
CA GLN A 204 -2.41 -1.97 10.76
C GLN A 204 -0.95 -1.70 11.06
N ILE A 205 -0.39 -0.68 10.43
CA ILE A 205 0.89 -0.10 10.81
C ILE A 205 0.58 1.19 11.56
N ALA A 206 0.91 1.22 12.85
CA ALA A 206 0.89 2.45 13.62
C ALA A 206 2.09 3.31 13.21
N LEU A 207 1.81 4.50 12.71
CA LEU A 207 2.84 5.47 12.34
C LEU A 207 3.32 6.14 13.62
N ASP A 208 4.48 5.77 14.13
CA ASP A 208 5.05 6.42 15.31
C ASP A 208 6.18 7.42 14.96
N ASN A 209 6.82 8.01 15.96
CA ASN A 209 7.93 8.95 15.77
C ASN A 209 9.21 8.33 15.19
N ARG A 210 9.31 7.00 15.12
CA ARG A 210 10.40 6.30 14.40
C ARG A 210 10.13 6.28 12.90
N ILE A 211 8.86 6.23 12.51
CA ILE A 211 8.42 6.20 11.10
C ILE A 211 8.23 7.62 10.54
N VAL A 212 7.59 8.52 11.29
CA VAL A 212 7.22 9.87 10.80
C VAL A 212 8.08 10.94 11.46
N GLN A 213 8.55 11.91 10.67
CA GLN A 213 9.26 13.07 11.15
C GLN A 213 8.29 14.06 11.79
N LEU A 214 8.42 14.27 13.10
CA LEU A 214 7.69 15.31 13.82
C LEU A 214 8.44 16.64 13.74
N VAL A 215 7.71 17.73 13.48
CA VAL A 215 8.24 19.10 13.31
C VAL A 215 7.40 20.06 14.13
N CYS A 216 8.02 20.78 15.07
CA CYS A 216 7.29 21.76 15.90
C CYS A 216 6.79 22.93 15.03
N LEU A 217 5.49 23.22 15.07
CA LEU A 217 4.90 24.29 14.26
C LEU A 217 5.49 25.69 14.58
N LYS A 218 5.87 25.94 15.84
CA LYS A 218 6.29 27.26 16.30
C LYS A 218 7.77 27.54 16.09
N CYS A 219 8.64 26.68 16.62
CA CYS A 219 10.09 26.86 16.47
C CYS A 219 10.64 26.24 15.19
N GLN A 220 9.81 25.52 14.42
CA GLN A 220 10.18 24.71 13.26
C GLN A 220 11.13 23.55 13.58
N LEU A 221 11.81 23.51 14.73
CA LEU A 221 12.80 22.48 15.04
C LEU A 221 12.20 21.05 15.09
N THR A 222 12.99 20.12 14.57
CA THR A 222 12.78 18.66 14.66
C THR A 222 13.42 18.12 15.94
N ASN A 223 12.87 17.04 16.49
CA ASN A 223 13.45 16.24 17.59
C ASN A 223 14.16 17.05 18.70
N HIS A 224 13.43 17.88 19.46
CA HIS A 224 13.99 18.47 20.68
C HIS A 224 14.33 17.34 21.68
N ASN A 225 15.58 16.89 21.60
CA ASN A 225 16.25 15.76 22.26
C ASN A 225 15.90 14.36 21.70
N PRO A 226 16.87 13.60 21.14
CA PRO A 226 16.67 12.22 20.67
C PRO A 226 16.22 11.24 21.78
N ASP A 227 16.58 11.49 23.05
CA ASP A 227 16.08 10.70 24.19
C ASP A 227 14.62 11.06 24.57
N ARG A 228 14.06 12.10 23.96
CA ARG A 228 12.73 12.65 24.25
C ARG A 228 11.93 13.01 22.99
N ALA A 229 12.05 12.22 21.91
CA ALA A 229 11.12 12.27 20.76
C ALA A 229 9.62 12.08 21.15
N ASN A 230 9.39 11.81 22.43
CA ASN A 230 8.13 11.76 23.17
C ASN A 230 7.60 13.12 23.67
N ASP A 231 8.34 14.22 23.52
CA ASP A 231 8.00 15.56 24.04
C ASP A 231 7.26 16.45 23.04
N PHE A 232 6.66 15.86 22.00
CA PHE A 232 5.76 16.56 21.08
C PHE A 232 4.31 16.43 21.55
N TYR A 233 3.58 17.55 21.50
CA TYR A 233 2.23 17.71 22.00
C TYR A 233 1.33 18.31 20.91
N SER A 234 0.08 17.90 20.86
CA SER A 234 -0.96 18.55 20.06
C SER A 234 -1.96 19.24 20.99
N CYS A 235 -2.49 20.37 20.53
CA CYS A 235 -3.52 21.11 21.23
C CYS A 235 -4.46 21.70 20.18
N ASP A 236 -5.65 21.10 20.05
CA ASP A 236 -6.64 21.45 19.01
C ASP A 236 -7.03 22.92 19.08
N SER A 237 -7.17 23.46 20.29
CA SER A 237 -7.52 24.85 20.54
C SER A 237 -6.41 25.84 20.22
N CYS A 238 -5.14 25.43 20.30
CA CYS A 238 -4.00 26.22 19.85
C CYS A 238 -3.89 26.22 18.32
N PHE A 239 -4.09 25.05 17.69
CA PHE A 239 -4.10 24.91 16.25
C PHE A 239 -5.19 25.77 15.58
N ALA A 240 -6.43 25.69 16.08
CA ALA A 240 -7.57 26.45 15.55
C ALA A 240 -7.37 27.98 15.61
N ARG A 241 -6.52 28.47 16.52
CA ARG A 241 -6.20 29.90 16.68
C ARG A 241 -5.05 30.36 15.80
N GLU A 242 -3.99 29.54 15.67
CA GLU A 242 -2.81 29.96 14.91
C GLU A 242 -3.05 29.92 13.40
N SER A 243 -3.98 29.11 12.86
CA SER A 243 -4.14 29.02 11.40
C SER A 243 -5.47 28.45 10.88
N PRO A 244 -6.38 29.30 10.38
CA PRO A 244 -7.41 28.90 9.42
C PRO A 244 -6.83 28.51 8.04
N SER A 245 -5.66 29.06 7.70
CA SER A 245 -5.00 28.93 6.37
C SER A 245 -4.01 27.77 6.24
N LEU A 246 -3.66 27.08 7.34
CA LEU A 246 -2.93 25.81 7.31
C LEU A 246 -3.85 24.59 7.18
N ILE A 247 -5.17 24.82 7.23
CA ILE A 247 -6.19 23.85 6.81
C ILE A 247 -6.20 23.89 5.27
N THR A 248 -5.15 23.36 4.65
CA THR A 248 -5.23 23.06 3.22
C THR A 248 -6.13 21.83 3.08
N PRO A 249 -7.18 21.86 2.24
CA PRO A 249 -8.01 20.68 1.96
C PRO A 249 -7.22 19.54 1.29
N ASP A 250 -6.00 19.79 0.84
CA ASP A 250 -5.22 18.86 0.05
C ASP A 250 -4.30 17.98 0.89
N THR A 251 -4.66 16.69 0.91
CA THR A 251 -3.87 15.43 0.83
C THR A 251 -2.56 15.22 1.61
N ASP A 252 -1.85 16.25 2.04
CA ASP A 252 -0.67 16.18 2.90
C ASP A 252 -1.09 16.35 4.36
N ALA A 253 -1.60 15.29 4.99
CA ALA A 253 -1.88 15.28 6.42
C ALA A 253 -0.57 15.42 7.22
N LYS A 254 -0.13 16.67 7.42
CA LYS A 254 0.98 17.01 8.31
C LYS A 254 0.54 16.76 9.75
N ILE A 255 1.33 16.02 10.51
CA ILE A 255 1.09 15.84 11.95
C ILE A 255 1.38 17.19 12.62
N VAL A 256 0.31 17.89 13.02
CA VAL A 256 0.44 19.16 13.74
C VAL A 256 0.97 18.89 15.14
N CYS A 257 2.15 19.41 15.46
CA CYS A 257 2.76 19.23 16.76
C CYS A 257 3.53 20.45 17.26
N TYR A 258 3.65 20.55 18.58
CA TYR A 258 4.43 21.56 19.29
C TYR A 258 5.42 20.85 20.22
N CYS A 259 6.66 21.34 20.32
CA CYS A 259 7.54 20.89 21.40
C CYS A 259 7.02 21.41 22.76
N SER A 260 7.33 20.71 23.84
CA SER A 260 6.93 21.06 25.21
C SER A 260 7.13 22.55 25.54
N THR A 261 8.29 23.11 25.20
CA THR A 261 8.63 24.52 25.45
C THR A 261 7.75 25.48 24.65
N CYS A 262 7.55 25.21 23.36
CA CYS A 262 6.73 26.07 22.50
C CYS A 262 5.26 26.03 22.91
N LEU A 263 4.74 24.85 23.25
CA LEU A 263 3.38 24.72 23.75
C LEU A 263 3.20 25.45 25.09
N SER A 264 4.15 25.29 26.01
CA SER A 264 4.11 25.95 27.31
C SER A 264 4.16 27.48 27.20
N ASN A 265 4.96 28.01 26.27
CA ASN A 265 5.00 29.44 26.00
C ASN A 265 3.70 29.92 25.36
N LEU A 266 3.17 29.19 24.37
CA LEU A 266 1.89 29.51 23.75
C LEU A 266 0.76 29.55 24.78
N HIS A 267 0.68 28.58 25.69
CA HIS A 267 -0.31 28.56 26.77
C HIS A 267 -0.10 29.68 27.80
N ARG A 268 1.15 30.08 28.08
CA ARG A 268 1.47 31.18 28.99
C ARG A 268 1.01 32.53 28.45
N ASP A 269 1.28 32.77 27.16
CA ASP A 269 0.93 34.03 26.47
C ASP A 269 -0.59 34.21 26.36
N LEU A 270 -1.35 33.11 26.36
CA LEU A 270 -2.82 33.13 26.29
C LEU A 270 -3.52 33.41 27.64
N GLY A 271 -2.81 33.45 28.76
CA GLY A 271 -3.34 33.81 30.07
C GLY A 271 -4.19 32.73 30.79
N LYS A 272 -4.57 33.01 32.04
CA LYS A 272 -5.27 32.08 32.98
C LYS A 272 -6.71 31.68 32.58
N GLU A 273 -7.25 32.16 31.46
CA GLU A 273 -8.61 31.81 31.00
C GLU A 273 -8.74 30.36 30.48
N LEU A 274 -7.67 29.55 30.55
CA LEU A 274 -7.51 28.33 29.77
C LEU A 274 -7.11 27.10 30.59
N ILE A 275 -7.66 26.97 31.80
CA ILE A 275 -7.51 25.77 32.67
C ILE A 275 -7.95 24.46 31.94
N ASN A 276 -8.67 24.57 30.81
CA ASN A 276 -9.21 23.45 30.04
C ASN A 276 -8.55 23.18 28.67
N HIS A 277 -7.38 23.77 28.36
CA HIS A 277 -6.66 23.35 27.16
C HIS A 277 -6.10 21.94 27.34
N ASN A 278 -6.76 20.97 26.70
CA ASN A 278 -6.33 19.57 26.64
C ASN A 278 -5.11 19.44 25.73
N ALA A 279 -3.96 20.00 26.14
CA ALA A 279 -2.68 19.63 25.57
C ALA A 279 -2.49 18.14 25.77
N ARG A 280 -2.55 17.40 24.68
CA ARG A 280 -2.36 15.97 24.68
C ARG A 280 -0.97 15.74 24.13
N ARG A 281 -0.15 14.99 24.88
CA ARG A 281 1.05 14.40 24.31
C ARG A 281 0.62 13.65 23.05
N ILE A 282 1.28 13.87 21.92
CA ILE A 282 0.88 13.19 20.68
C ILE A 282 1.23 11.73 20.86
N PRO A 283 0.24 10.83 21.00
CA PRO A 283 0.51 9.44 20.78
C PRO A 283 0.55 9.35 19.27
N VAL A 284 1.75 9.36 18.69
CA VAL A 284 1.91 9.27 17.24
C VAL A 284 1.17 8.02 16.71
N GLU A 285 1.00 7.02 17.59
CA GLU A 285 0.08 5.87 17.55
C GLU A 285 -1.39 6.13 17.11
N LYS A 286 -1.87 7.38 17.05
CA LYS A 286 -3.21 7.70 16.53
C LYS A 286 -3.34 7.57 15.02
N HIS A 287 -2.24 7.70 14.28
CA HIS A 287 -2.26 7.53 12.83
C HIS A 287 -1.91 6.09 12.48
N LYS A 288 -2.83 5.43 11.77
CA LYS A 288 -2.68 4.03 11.37
C LYS A 288 -2.97 3.91 9.89
N LEU A 289 -2.13 3.13 9.22
CA LEU A 289 -2.42 2.68 7.86
C LEU A 289 -2.99 1.26 7.94
N ASN A 290 -4.05 0.99 7.20
CA ASN A 290 -4.76 -0.29 7.22
C ASN A 290 -4.35 -1.12 6.01
N LEU A 291 -4.03 -2.39 6.22
CA LEU A 291 -3.79 -3.31 5.13
C LEU A 291 -5.08 -3.49 4.32
N PHE A 292 -5.00 -3.28 3.01
CA PHE A 292 -6.12 -3.50 2.10
C PHE A 292 -5.78 -4.42 0.92
N ALA A 293 -4.49 -4.63 0.61
CA ALA A 293 -4.10 -5.65 -0.36
C ALA A 293 -2.73 -6.26 -0.08
N VAL A 294 -2.54 -7.51 -0.50
CA VAL A 294 -1.24 -8.20 -0.53
C VAL A 294 -1.06 -8.82 -1.92
N LEU A 295 -0.01 -8.42 -2.62
CA LEU A 295 0.38 -9.02 -3.88
C LEU A 295 1.42 -10.10 -3.61
N CYS A 296 1.15 -11.31 -4.10
CA CYS A 296 1.97 -12.48 -3.84
C CYS A 296 2.58 -13.02 -5.13
N ILE A 297 3.82 -13.49 -5.07
CA ILE A 297 4.49 -14.25 -6.15
C ILE A 297 5.28 -15.44 -5.58
N GLU A 298 4.95 -16.64 -6.07
CA GLU A 298 5.73 -17.83 -5.74
C GLU A 298 7.03 -17.88 -6.55
N VAL A 299 6.92 -18.00 -7.88
CA VAL A 299 8.06 -18.07 -8.82
C VAL A 299 7.89 -17.10 -10.00
N ALA A 300 6.77 -17.17 -10.71
CA ALA A 300 6.51 -16.36 -11.92
C ALA A 300 5.04 -15.97 -12.11
N HIS A 301 4.19 -16.23 -11.10
CA HIS A 301 2.75 -15.96 -11.20
C HIS A 301 2.25 -15.12 -10.02
N TYR A 302 1.84 -13.90 -10.35
CA TYR A 302 1.29 -12.94 -9.41
C TYR A 302 -0.19 -13.19 -9.16
N VAL A 303 -0.56 -13.22 -7.89
CA VAL A 303 -1.95 -13.31 -7.41
C VAL A 303 -2.14 -12.29 -6.30
N ALA A 304 -3.38 -11.89 -6.03
CA ALA A 304 -3.68 -10.84 -5.06
C ALA A 304 -4.64 -11.32 -3.97
N PHE A 305 -4.40 -10.86 -2.74
CA PHE A 305 -5.40 -10.83 -1.68
C PHE A 305 -5.86 -9.39 -1.52
N VAL A 306 -7.17 -9.13 -1.57
CA VAL A 306 -7.72 -7.77 -1.46
C VAL A 306 -8.87 -7.74 -0.46
N LYS A 307 -8.88 -6.70 0.36
CA LYS A 307 -9.90 -6.42 1.35
C LYS A 307 -11.08 -5.74 0.66
N CYS A 308 -12.26 -6.33 0.80
CA CYS A 308 -13.52 -5.82 0.30
C CYS A 308 -14.38 -5.39 1.49
N GLN A 309 -15.11 -4.29 1.36
CA GLN A 309 -16.16 -3.96 2.32
C GLN A 309 -17.36 -4.88 2.10
N LYS A 310 -17.90 -5.44 3.18
CA LYS A 310 -19.11 -6.27 3.14
C LYS A 310 -20.34 -5.48 3.57
N GLN A 311 -20.22 -4.77 4.69
CA GLN A 311 -21.22 -3.85 5.28
C GLN A 311 -20.48 -2.75 6.07
N GLN A 312 -21.20 -1.80 6.68
CA GLN A 312 -20.60 -0.81 7.56
C GLN A 312 -19.79 -1.50 8.66
N ASP A 313 -18.50 -1.17 8.75
CA ASP A 313 -17.50 -1.72 9.68
C ASP A 313 -17.24 -3.25 9.59
N GLN A 314 -17.72 -3.92 8.54
CA GLN A 314 -17.40 -5.32 8.26
C GLN A 314 -16.67 -5.47 6.93
N HIS A 315 -15.59 -6.23 6.94
CA HIS A 315 -14.77 -6.49 5.77
C HIS A 315 -14.66 -8.00 5.52
N GLU A 316 -14.48 -8.37 4.25
CA GLU A 316 -14.10 -9.72 3.84
C GLU A 316 -12.84 -9.65 2.96
N TRP A 317 -12.13 -10.76 2.86
CA TRP A 317 -10.94 -10.87 2.03
C TRP A 317 -11.25 -11.71 0.80
N LEU A 318 -10.72 -11.27 -0.34
CA LEU A 318 -10.87 -11.92 -1.63
C LEU A 318 -9.49 -12.34 -2.15
N PHE A 319 -9.46 -13.45 -2.87
CA PHE A 319 -8.33 -13.92 -3.64
C PHE A 319 -8.61 -13.66 -5.12
N PHE A 320 -7.63 -13.14 -5.84
CA PHE A 320 -7.70 -12.89 -7.27
C PHE A 320 -6.52 -13.56 -7.99
N ASP A 321 -6.86 -14.30 -9.05
CA ASP A 321 -5.92 -14.90 -9.99
C ASP A 321 -6.36 -14.59 -11.42
N SER A 322 -5.51 -13.91 -12.20
CA SER A 322 -5.83 -13.51 -13.57
C SER A 322 -5.79 -14.65 -14.59
N MET A 323 -5.21 -15.80 -14.22
CA MET A 323 -4.98 -16.97 -15.08
C MET A 323 -5.36 -18.28 -14.36
N SER A 324 -6.43 -18.26 -13.58
CA SER A 324 -6.85 -19.38 -12.71
C SER A 324 -7.21 -20.66 -13.49
N ASP A 325 -7.73 -20.52 -14.71
CA ASP A 325 -8.09 -21.64 -15.59
C ASP A 325 -7.96 -21.22 -17.06
N ARG A 326 -8.18 -22.14 -18.02
CA ARG A 326 -8.08 -21.88 -19.46
C ARG A 326 -9.20 -22.54 -20.26
N ILE A 327 -9.79 -21.79 -21.18
CA ILE A 327 -10.69 -22.30 -22.23
C ILE A 327 -9.84 -22.69 -23.44
N HIS A 328 -9.90 -23.96 -23.83
CA HIS A 328 -9.23 -24.51 -25.02
C HIS A 328 -7.74 -24.15 -25.16
N ASN A 329 -7.03 -23.93 -24.05
CA ASN A 329 -5.62 -23.48 -24.00
C ASN A 329 -5.32 -22.12 -24.65
N GLU A 330 -6.32 -21.36 -25.07
CA GLU A 330 -6.15 -20.09 -25.80
C GLU A 330 -6.61 -18.87 -25.01
N LYS A 331 -7.59 -19.03 -24.12
CA LYS A 331 -8.18 -17.94 -23.34
C LYS A 331 -8.08 -18.24 -21.85
N ASN A 332 -7.42 -17.36 -21.09
CA ASN A 332 -7.36 -17.50 -19.63
C ASN A 332 -8.71 -17.11 -19.01
N ILE A 333 -9.05 -17.75 -17.89
CA ILE A 333 -10.24 -17.44 -17.10
C ILE A 333 -9.76 -16.89 -15.75
N PRO A 334 -10.00 -15.60 -15.45
CA PRO A 334 -9.69 -15.08 -14.14
C PRO A 334 -10.73 -15.54 -13.12
N LEU A 335 -10.29 -15.64 -11.86
CA LEU A 335 -11.12 -16.05 -10.73
C LEU A 335 -10.99 -15.02 -9.62
N VAL A 336 -12.13 -14.62 -9.05
CA VAL A 336 -12.18 -13.94 -7.75
C VAL A 336 -12.96 -14.80 -6.78
N ASP A 337 -12.37 -15.17 -5.66
CA ASP A 337 -13.00 -16.03 -4.67
C ASP A 337 -12.80 -15.54 -3.23
N ARG A 338 -13.69 -15.94 -2.32
CA ARG A 338 -13.63 -15.53 -0.91
C ARG A 338 -12.50 -16.23 -0.15
N VAL A 339 -11.96 -15.52 0.82
CA VAL A 339 -10.96 -16.01 1.78
C VAL A 339 -11.47 -15.73 3.20
N PRO A 340 -12.48 -16.46 3.68
CA PRO A 340 -13.14 -16.17 4.95
C PRO A 340 -12.20 -16.31 6.15
N ASP A 341 -11.18 -17.16 6.04
CA ASP A 341 -10.24 -17.44 7.12
C ASP A 341 -9.03 -16.49 7.17
N PHE A 342 -8.92 -15.51 6.27
CA PHE A 342 -7.76 -14.61 6.18
C PHE A 342 -7.43 -13.95 7.53
N GLU A 343 -8.44 -13.37 8.19
CA GLU A 343 -8.27 -12.72 9.48
C GLU A 343 -7.85 -13.71 10.58
N LYS A 344 -8.44 -14.90 10.59
CA LYS A 344 -8.08 -15.97 11.53
C LYS A 344 -6.63 -16.42 11.32
N TRP A 345 -6.17 -16.50 10.07
CA TRP A 345 -4.79 -16.88 9.76
C TRP A 345 -3.80 -15.87 10.32
N ILE A 346 -4.00 -14.56 10.06
CA ILE A 346 -3.10 -13.52 10.57
C ILE A 346 -3.11 -13.50 12.10
N GLU A 347 -4.26 -13.70 12.74
CA GLU A 347 -4.33 -13.78 14.20
C GLU A 347 -3.54 -14.97 14.76
N THR A 348 -3.65 -16.13 14.11
CA THR A 348 -3.00 -17.37 14.56
C THR A 348 -1.49 -17.33 14.31
N ALA A 349 -1.05 -16.79 13.17
CA ALA A 349 0.35 -16.76 12.75
C ALA A 349 1.29 -16.09 13.77
N GLY A 350 0.81 -15.05 14.48
CA GLY A 350 1.59 -14.37 15.53
C GLY A 350 1.55 -15.03 16.91
N LYS A 351 0.69 -16.04 17.11
CA LYS A 351 0.45 -16.67 18.43
C LYS A 351 0.91 -18.12 18.49
N ASP A 352 0.79 -18.84 17.37
CA ASP A 352 1.05 -20.27 17.31
C ASP A 352 2.43 -20.57 16.73
N LYS A 353 3.30 -21.12 17.58
CA LYS A 353 4.67 -21.50 17.21
C LYS A 353 4.74 -22.65 16.19
N TYR A 354 3.66 -23.42 16.02
CA TYR A 354 3.59 -24.53 15.06
C TYR A 354 2.97 -24.12 13.72
N PHE A 355 2.41 -22.91 13.62
CA PHE A 355 1.72 -22.44 12.42
C PHE A 355 2.55 -22.54 11.14
N PHE A 356 3.82 -22.10 11.19
CA PHE A 356 4.73 -22.14 10.04
C PHE A 356 5.37 -23.51 9.80
N PRO A 357 5.83 -24.25 10.83
CA PRO A 357 6.22 -25.65 10.67
C PRO A 357 5.15 -26.51 9.99
N ASP A 358 3.87 -26.36 10.35
CA ASP A 358 2.77 -27.09 9.73
C ASP A 358 2.63 -26.73 8.23
N LEU A 359 2.77 -25.45 7.88
CA LEU A 359 2.77 -25.00 6.48
C LEU A 359 3.92 -25.59 5.66
N ASP A 360 5.07 -25.83 6.29
CA ASP A 360 6.19 -26.49 5.66
C ASP A 360 5.94 -27.97 5.39
N ASP A 361 5.33 -28.67 6.34
CA ASP A 361 4.98 -30.08 6.17
C ASP A 361 3.86 -30.27 5.15
N LEU A 362 2.88 -29.36 5.11
CA LEU A 362 1.88 -29.29 4.05
C LEU A 362 2.55 -29.21 2.67
N ARG A 363 3.56 -28.37 2.48
CA ARG A 363 4.28 -28.28 1.19
C ARG A 363 5.07 -29.54 0.85
N LYS A 364 5.74 -30.17 1.82
CA LYS A 364 6.51 -31.40 1.58
C LYS A 364 5.60 -32.55 1.12
N GLN A 365 4.41 -32.64 1.71
CA GLN A 365 3.39 -33.63 1.37
C GLN A 365 2.72 -33.36 0.01
N ALA A 366 2.79 -32.12 -0.51
CA ALA A 366 2.30 -31.74 -1.84
C ALA A 366 3.13 -32.28 -3.03
N ARG A 367 4.18 -33.07 -2.79
CA ARG A 367 4.89 -33.87 -3.82
C ARG A 367 4.59 -35.37 -3.63
N PRO A 368 4.52 -36.13 -4.73
CA PRO A 368 3.33 -36.88 -5.15
C PRO A 368 2.98 -38.04 -4.19
N SER A 369 2.17 -37.76 -3.18
CA SER A 369 1.40 -38.80 -2.50
C SER A 369 0.00 -38.27 -2.21
N SER A 370 -0.93 -38.63 -3.12
CA SER A 370 -2.39 -38.81 -2.98
C SER A 370 -3.29 -37.85 -2.16
N GLN A 371 -2.78 -36.89 -1.40
CA GLN A 371 -3.58 -35.98 -0.59
C GLN A 371 -3.87 -34.71 -1.40
N LYS A 372 -5.11 -34.57 -1.87
CA LYS A 372 -5.59 -33.31 -2.46
C LYS A 372 -5.62 -32.25 -1.35
N PHE A 373 -4.74 -31.25 -1.44
CA PHE A 373 -4.77 -30.08 -0.57
C PHE A 373 -6.04 -29.28 -0.80
N SER A 374 -6.59 -28.69 0.25
CA SER A 374 -7.67 -27.73 0.08
C SER A 374 -7.12 -26.47 -0.59
N GLU A 375 -7.91 -25.83 -1.45
CA GLU A 375 -7.52 -24.54 -2.04
C GLU A 375 -7.23 -23.49 -0.96
N ASN A 376 -7.90 -23.59 0.19
CA ASN A 376 -7.73 -22.70 1.32
C ASN A 376 -6.34 -22.82 1.96
N ASP A 377 -5.79 -24.04 2.07
CA ASP A 377 -4.42 -24.26 2.54
C ASP A 377 -3.37 -23.69 1.60
N MET A 378 -3.60 -23.82 0.29
CA MET A 378 -2.71 -23.25 -0.72
C MET A 378 -2.74 -21.72 -0.70
N ARG A 379 -3.92 -21.11 -0.57
CA ARG A 379 -4.06 -19.65 -0.39
C ARG A 379 -3.38 -19.16 0.89
N ARG A 380 -3.54 -19.89 2.00
CA ARG A 380 -2.83 -19.60 3.25
C ARG A 380 -1.31 -19.63 3.05
N LEU A 381 -0.78 -20.66 2.38
CA LEU A 381 0.64 -20.75 2.08
C LEU A 381 1.10 -19.58 1.19
N ARG A 382 0.33 -19.25 0.15
CA ARG A 382 0.61 -18.14 -0.77
C ARG A 382 0.68 -16.79 -0.04
N LEU A 383 -0.22 -16.54 0.90
CA LEU A 383 -0.23 -15.29 1.67
C LEU A 383 1.08 -15.08 2.45
N PHE A 384 1.42 -16.01 3.34
CA PHE A 384 2.55 -15.81 4.26
C PHE A 384 3.89 -16.05 3.61
N ARG A 385 3.99 -17.02 2.72
CA ARG A 385 5.26 -17.40 2.12
C ARG A 385 5.57 -16.49 0.94
N ASP A 386 4.57 -16.19 0.11
CA ASP A 386 4.74 -15.56 -1.19
C ASP A 386 4.36 -14.08 -1.21
N GLY A 387 3.93 -13.47 -0.10
CA GLY A 387 3.72 -12.03 0.01
C GLY A 387 4.95 -11.23 -0.44
N ALA A 388 4.76 -10.32 -1.39
CA ALA A 388 5.83 -9.52 -1.99
C ALA A 388 5.57 -8.03 -1.87
N PHE A 389 4.32 -7.59 -2.08
CA PHE A 389 3.92 -6.19 -1.88
C PHE A 389 2.77 -6.13 -0.90
N PHE A 390 2.84 -5.22 0.05
CA PHE A 390 1.83 -5.02 1.07
C PHE A 390 1.31 -3.59 0.97
N PHE A 391 0.04 -3.46 0.65
CA PHE A 391 -0.61 -2.18 0.39
C PHE A 391 -1.40 -1.75 1.62
N TYR A 392 -1.03 -0.58 2.13
CA TYR A 392 -1.69 0.05 3.27
C TYR A 392 -2.32 1.36 2.86
N GLU A 393 -3.47 1.69 3.41
CA GLU A 393 -4.20 2.93 3.16
C GLU A 393 -4.51 3.68 4.45
N ASN A 394 -4.51 5.01 4.37
CA ASN A 394 -4.96 5.86 5.46
C ASN A 394 -6.50 5.91 5.46
N SER A 395 -7.13 5.30 6.46
CA SER A 395 -8.60 5.24 6.55
C SER A 395 -9.27 6.62 6.62
N SER A 396 -8.54 7.66 7.03
CA SER A 396 -9.05 9.03 7.08
C SER A 396 -9.19 9.68 5.70
N VAL A 397 -8.61 9.07 4.65
CA VAL A 397 -8.66 9.54 3.25
C VAL A 397 -9.75 8.80 2.45
N ASN A 398 -10.25 7.67 2.97
CA ASN A 398 -11.35 6.92 2.36
C ASN A 398 -12.72 7.48 2.79
N TYR A 399 -13.66 7.58 1.84
CA TYR A 399 -15.05 8.04 2.00
C TYR A 399 -15.27 9.55 2.25
N GLN A 400 -14.48 10.42 1.63
CA GLN A 400 -14.88 11.81 1.39
C GLN A 400 -15.23 12.04 -0.07
#